data_AF-A0A1I0Y6F7-F1
#
_entry.id   AF-A0A1I0Y6F7-F1
#
_cell.length_a   1.000
_cell.length_b   1.000
_cell.length_c   1.000
_cell.angle_alpha   90.00
_cell.angle_beta   90.00
_cell.angle_gamma   90.00
#
_symmetry.space_group_name_H-M   'P 1'
#
loop_
_entity.id
_entity.type
_entity.pdbx_description
1 polymer ?
#
loop_
_entity_poly.entity_id
_entity_poly.type
_entity_poly.pdbx_seq_one_letter_code
_entity_poly.pdbx_strand_id
1 'polypeptide(L)'
;MSLLLPWTSWSEPWTLKVSDLVVDDEPHDDLLDPEHRSVLLHESLWREASLRVTSDVGGAFRRDLTGDTVDLRAHALLRCSETLWRTAIPLEKSWDGAWSGLVPVRSSVLAGSPELTVEVTGLVGGVRRLVARSEPWRLVSDRASAPASSGAPPFDSVWVDFSHSDAPTEARVDPGAYTVLATGPKGLVLYLNSAIEGLRDLLHADHAKGQRRQVRDLVGAEVARTALAAVVRAAVADVLDLTDADEAAQLPSDRTARQALAAVAGAMPSVGGVDELLERIVDVEHGPASGRFSLWAQIDSAVARLAGTTGAIADTAREVRFV
;
A
#
# COMPACT_ATOMS: atom_id res chain seq x y z
N MET A 1 15.97 -41.05 0.19
CA MET A 1 16.49 -39.71 -0.16
C MET A 1 15.52 -38.68 0.38
N SER A 2 15.87 -37.94 1.44
CA SER A 2 15.02 -36.88 2.00
C SER A 2 15.10 -35.65 1.10
N LEU A 3 14.00 -35.30 0.43
CA LEU A 3 13.86 -33.99 -0.21
C LEU A 3 14.02 -32.90 0.87
N LEU A 4 15.10 -32.15 0.78
CA LEU A 4 15.26 -30.87 1.45
C LEU A 4 14.29 -29.91 0.76
N LEU A 5 13.13 -29.64 1.36
CA LEU A 5 12.21 -28.61 0.88
C LEU A 5 12.50 -27.32 1.68
N PRO A 6 13.13 -26.29 1.08
CA PRO A 6 13.36 -25.00 1.72
C PRO A 6 12.11 -24.08 1.71
N TRP A 7 10.97 -24.60 1.26
CA TRP A 7 9.72 -23.87 1.03
C TRP A 7 8.61 -24.37 1.96
N THR A 8 7.60 -23.54 2.21
CA THR A 8 6.41 -23.94 2.98
C THR A 8 5.79 -25.17 2.31
N SER A 9 5.59 -26.23 3.09
CA SER A 9 4.91 -27.44 2.60
C SER A 9 3.40 -27.21 2.38
N TRP A 10 2.88 -26.08 2.83
CA TRP A 10 1.50 -25.66 2.64
C TRP A 10 1.40 -24.50 1.64
N SER A 11 0.48 -24.62 0.68
CA SER A 11 0.30 -23.68 -0.44
C SER A 11 -0.85 -22.70 -0.26
N GLU A 12 -1.79 -22.95 0.66
CA GLU A 12 -2.93 -22.05 0.86
C GLU A 12 -2.59 -20.90 1.83
N PRO A 13 -3.03 -19.66 1.52
CA PRO A 13 -2.84 -18.53 2.41
C PRO A 13 -3.70 -18.68 3.66
N TRP A 14 -3.04 -18.91 4.80
CA TRP A 14 -3.63 -18.76 6.12
C TRP A 14 -3.61 -17.30 6.61
N THR A 15 -4.42 -17.02 7.61
CA THR A 15 -4.65 -15.64 8.06
C THR A 15 -4.09 -15.43 9.46
N LEU A 16 -3.25 -14.41 9.60
CA LEU A 16 -2.98 -13.77 10.89
C LEU A 16 -4.06 -12.70 11.11
N LYS A 17 -4.59 -12.63 12.32
CA LYS A 17 -5.45 -11.55 12.79
C LYS A 17 -4.79 -10.87 13.97
N VAL A 18 -4.78 -9.55 13.97
CA VAL A 18 -4.52 -8.74 15.16
C VAL A 18 -5.88 -8.35 15.72
N SER A 19 -6.20 -8.79 16.94
CA SER A 19 -7.53 -8.60 17.54
C SER A 19 -7.60 -7.43 18.50
N ASP A 20 -6.51 -7.17 19.20
CA ASP A 20 -6.42 -6.11 20.21
C ASP A 20 -5.06 -5.42 20.09
N LEU A 21 -5.04 -4.11 20.35
CA LEU A 21 -3.83 -3.31 20.46
C LEU A 21 -3.88 -2.53 21.77
N VAL A 22 -2.81 -2.62 22.55
CA VAL A 22 -2.57 -1.77 23.72
C VAL A 22 -1.31 -0.97 23.46
N VAL A 23 -1.37 0.35 23.58
CA VAL A 23 -0.22 1.26 23.44
C VAL A 23 -0.06 2.01 24.76
N ASP A 24 1.12 1.93 25.37
CA ASP A 24 1.43 2.57 26.66
C ASP A 24 0.34 2.35 27.74
N ASP A 25 -0.10 1.08 27.88
CA ASP A 25 -1.14 0.60 28.80
C ASP A 25 -2.59 1.05 28.50
N GLU A 26 -2.83 1.73 27.37
CA GLU A 26 -4.16 2.12 26.91
C GLU A 26 -4.60 1.32 25.67
N PRO A 27 -5.88 0.87 25.59
CA PRO A 27 -6.38 0.15 24.41
C PRO A 27 -6.63 1.12 23.23
N HIS A 28 -6.25 0.69 22.03
CA HIS A 28 -6.31 1.49 20.79
C HIS A 28 -6.82 0.68 19.61
N ASP A 29 -8.13 0.40 19.59
CA ASP A 29 -8.77 -0.30 18.47
C ASP A 29 -8.83 0.55 17.19
N ASP A 30 -8.76 1.88 17.33
CA ASP A 30 -8.77 2.87 16.26
C ASP A 30 -7.51 2.84 15.39
N LEU A 31 -6.39 2.35 15.93
CA LEU A 31 -5.13 2.23 15.20
C LEU A 31 -5.00 0.90 14.44
N LEU A 32 -6.00 0.02 14.54
CA LEU A 32 -6.05 -1.24 13.79
C LEU A 32 -6.78 -1.04 12.47
N ASP A 33 -6.15 -1.45 11.37
CA ASP A 33 -6.78 -1.54 10.04
C ASP A 33 -6.76 -3.00 9.57
N PRO A 34 -7.77 -3.80 9.93
CA PRO A 34 -7.87 -5.19 9.52
C PRO A 34 -8.05 -5.39 8.02
N GLU A 35 -8.63 -4.41 7.30
CA GLU A 35 -8.85 -4.51 5.86
C GLU A 35 -7.51 -4.45 5.11
N HIS A 36 -6.61 -3.56 5.52
CA HIS A 36 -5.26 -3.44 4.95
C HIS A 36 -4.20 -4.28 5.70
N ARG A 37 -4.60 -5.00 6.75
CA ARG A 37 -3.70 -5.77 7.65
C ARG A 37 -2.58 -4.88 8.18
N SER A 38 -2.94 -3.73 8.72
CA SER A 38 -1.95 -2.77 9.23
C SER A 38 -2.30 -2.24 10.62
N VAL A 39 -1.26 -1.76 11.32
CA VAL A 39 -1.35 -1.12 12.64
C VAL A 39 -0.68 0.23 12.54
N LEU A 40 -1.42 1.30 12.77
CA LEU A 40 -1.00 2.68 12.55
C LEU A 40 -0.39 3.26 13.82
N LEU A 41 0.89 2.97 14.08
CA LEU A 41 1.63 3.43 15.26
C LEU A 41 2.34 4.78 15.05
N HIS A 42 2.01 5.52 13.99
CA HIS A 42 2.70 6.77 13.64
C HIS A 42 1.99 8.02 14.19
N GLU A 43 0.78 7.89 14.71
CA GLU A 43 -0.07 9.02 15.12
C GLU A 43 0.21 9.52 16.54
N SER A 44 0.96 8.76 17.35
CA SER A 44 1.23 9.07 18.76
C SER A 44 2.71 8.91 19.13
N LEU A 45 3.15 9.66 20.14
CA LEU A 45 4.43 9.41 20.81
C LEU A 45 4.24 8.24 21.77
N TRP A 46 4.64 7.03 21.38
CA TRP A 46 4.50 5.84 22.20
C TRP A 46 5.85 5.21 22.57
N ARG A 47 5.89 4.43 23.66
CA ARG A 47 7.09 3.71 24.10
C ARG A 47 6.97 2.21 23.87
N GLU A 48 5.86 1.63 24.29
CA GLU A 48 5.60 0.20 24.18
C GLU A 48 4.19 -0.04 23.60
N ALA A 49 4.09 -1.06 22.76
CA ALA A 49 2.82 -1.54 22.22
C ALA A 49 2.74 -3.06 22.37
N SER A 50 1.56 -3.58 22.64
CA SER A 50 1.29 -5.00 22.75
C SER A 50 0.15 -5.38 21.83
N LEU A 51 0.44 -6.24 20.85
CA LEU A 51 -0.55 -6.72 19.89
C LEU A 51 -1.02 -8.11 20.30
N ARG A 52 -2.34 -8.31 20.44
CA ARG A 52 -2.89 -9.66 20.52
C ARG A 52 -3.04 -10.24 19.13
N VAL A 53 -2.30 -11.31 18.87
CA VAL A 53 -2.34 -12.03 17.60
C VAL A 53 -3.08 -13.34 17.75
N THR A 54 -3.87 -13.67 16.73
CA THR A 54 -4.50 -14.97 16.57
C THR A 54 -4.28 -15.48 15.16
N SER A 55 -4.00 -16.77 15.02
CA SER A 55 -3.91 -17.43 13.74
C SER A 55 -4.69 -18.73 13.80
N ASP A 56 -5.68 -18.84 12.92
CA ASP A 56 -6.42 -20.08 12.70
C ASP A 56 -5.82 -20.77 11.48
N VAL A 57 -5.33 -21.99 11.69
CA VAL A 57 -4.72 -22.80 10.62
C VAL A 57 -5.79 -23.57 9.83
N GLY A 58 -7.06 -23.44 10.19
CA GLY A 58 -8.19 -24.02 9.45
C GLY A 58 -8.33 -25.54 9.62
N GLY A 59 -9.54 -26.04 9.34
CA GLY A 59 -9.86 -27.46 9.45
C GLY A 59 -9.24 -28.36 8.37
N ALA A 60 -8.79 -27.80 7.25
CA ALA A 60 -8.12 -28.51 6.15
C ALA A 60 -6.68 -28.87 6.51
N PHE A 61 -5.92 -27.94 7.11
CA PHE A 61 -4.56 -28.18 7.59
C PHE A 61 -4.46 -29.36 8.58
N ARG A 62 -5.48 -29.54 9.43
CA ARG A 62 -5.56 -30.67 10.36
C ARG A 62 -5.74 -32.02 9.67
N ARG A 63 -6.34 -32.06 8.48
CA ARG A 63 -6.62 -33.30 7.73
C ARG A 63 -5.46 -33.71 6.81
N ASP A 64 -4.71 -32.75 6.30
CA ASP A 64 -3.65 -32.99 5.30
C ASP A 64 -2.25 -33.12 5.90
N LEU A 65 -2.08 -32.89 7.21
CA LEU A 65 -0.92 -33.36 7.97
C LEU A 65 -0.98 -34.88 8.18
N THR A 66 -1.13 -35.63 7.09
CA THR A 66 -0.97 -37.10 7.07
C THR A 66 0.48 -37.44 6.77
N GLY A 67 1.17 -38.04 7.74
CA GLY A 67 2.54 -38.55 7.60
C GLY A 67 3.59 -37.76 8.39
N ASP A 68 4.25 -38.44 9.33
CA ASP A 68 5.48 -38.10 10.06
C ASP A 68 5.65 -36.71 10.70
N THR A 69 4.68 -35.81 10.55
CA THR A 69 4.76 -34.43 11.07
C THR A 69 4.17 -34.38 12.48
N VAL A 70 5.04 -34.27 13.48
CA VAL A 70 4.67 -34.21 14.90
C VAL A 70 5.28 -32.98 15.58
N ASP A 71 4.73 -32.56 16.73
CA ASP A 71 5.20 -31.40 17.52
C ASP A 71 5.18 -30.06 16.76
N LEU A 72 3.99 -29.65 16.31
CA LEU A 72 3.76 -28.33 15.73
C LEU A 72 3.95 -27.23 16.77
N ARG A 73 4.66 -26.16 16.40
CA ARG A 73 4.82 -24.94 17.19
C ARG A 73 4.63 -23.72 16.31
N ALA A 74 3.86 -22.75 16.78
CA ALA A 74 3.72 -21.46 16.11
C ALA A 74 4.50 -20.36 16.83
N HIS A 75 5.04 -19.43 16.04
CA HIS A 75 5.68 -18.22 16.54
C HIS A 75 5.17 -17.03 15.75
N ALA A 76 4.88 -15.92 16.42
CA ALA A 76 4.78 -14.62 15.77
C ALA A 76 6.19 -14.10 15.53
N LEU A 77 6.48 -13.70 14.30
CA LEU A 77 7.76 -13.21 13.86
C LEU A 77 7.60 -11.77 13.39
N LEU A 78 8.19 -10.85 14.15
CA LEU A 78 8.24 -9.44 13.83
C LEU A 78 9.63 -9.10 13.27
N ARG A 79 9.66 -8.46 12.11
CA ARG A 79 10.87 -8.08 11.37
C ARG A 79 10.81 -6.60 11.00
N CYS A 80 11.90 -5.87 11.23
CA CYS A 80 12.11 -4.52 10.74
C CYS A 80 13.40 -4.51 9.92
N SER A 81 13.28 -4.33 8.61
CA SER A 81 14.43 -4.32 7.69
C SER A 81 15.36 -3.13 7.93
N GLU A 82 14.79 -2.01 8.34
CA GLU A 82 15.42 -0.71 8.48
C GLU A 82 16.34 -0.67 9.70
N THR A 83 15.93 -1.29 10.80
CA THR A 83 16.75 -1.43 12.02
C THR A 83 17.48 -2.78 12.09
N LEU A 84 17.27 -3.66 11.11
CA LEU A 84 17.67 -5.07 11.12
C LEU A 84 17.16 -5.86 12.34
N TRP A 85 16.16 -5.32 13.04
CA TRP A 85 15.63 -5.94 14.24
C TRP A 85 14.67 -7.09 13.88
N ARG A 86 14.80 -8.20 14.60
CA ARG A 86 13.98 -9.39 14.40
C ARG A 86 13.74 -10.09 15.72
N THR A 87 12.47 -10.36 16.03
CA THR A 87 12.09 -11.15 17.21
C THR A 87 11.07 -12.22 16.85
N ALA A 88 11.21 -13.40 17.47
CA ALA A 88 10.27 -14.50 17.37
C ALA A 88 9.65 -14.74 18.74
N ILE A 89 8.32 -14.71 18.81
CA ILE A 89 7.54 -14.80 20.03
C ILE A 89 6.70 -16.07 19.94
N PRO A 90 6.84 -17.03 20.87
CA PRO A 90 6.06 -18.26 20.84
C PRO A 90 4.58 -17.96 21.02
N LEU A 91 3.74 -18.66 20.26
CA LEU A 91 2.28 -18.62 20.43
C LEU A 91 1.81 -19.89 21.14
N GLU A 92 0.74 -19.75 21.90
CA GLU A 92 0.08 -20.84 22.60
C GLU A 92 -1.06 -21.40 21.77
N LYS A 93 -1.18 -22.72 21.76
CA LYS A 93 -2.25 -23.42 21.05
C LYS A 93 -3.50 -23.45 21.92
N SER A 94 -4.60 -22.91 21.42
CA SER A 94 -5.91 -23.02 22.06
C SER A 94 -6.55 -24.39 21.76
N TRP A 95 -7.59 -24.71 22.53
CA TRP A 95 -8.33 -25.98 22.43
C TRP A 95 -9.04 -26.17 21.07
N ASP A 96 -9.46 -25.08 20.46
CA ASP A 96 -10.07 -25.05 19.12
C ASP A 96 -9.02 -25.28 18.01
N GLY A 97 -7.73 -25.18 18.31
CA GLY A 97 -6.61 -25.35 17.38
C GLY A 97 -5.97 -24.08 16.86
N ALA A 98 -6.55 -22.92 17.18
CA ALA A 98 -5.92 -21.66 16.87
C ALA A 98 -4.63 -21.47 17.69
N TRP A 99 -3.78 -20.57 17.22
CA TRP A 99 -2.60 -20.12 17.93
C TRP A 99 -2.79 -18.67 18.33
N SER A 100 -2.50 -18.34 19.58
CA SER A 100 -2.67 -16.99 20.09
C SER A 100 -1.51 -16.56 20.99
N GLY A 101 -1.27 -15.27 21.07
CA GLY A 101 -0.24 -14.72 21.94
C GLY A 101 -0.21 -13.20 21.92
N LEU A 102 0.62 -12.63 22.78
CA LEU A 102 0.88 -11.20 22.84
C LEU A 102 2.25 -10.92 22.24
N VAL A 103 2.30 -9.96 21.33
CA VAL A 103 3.51 -9.52 20.65
C VAL A 103 3.91 -8.17 21.23
N PRO A 104 4.90 -8.10 22.14
CA PRO A 104 5.40 -6.84 22.66
C PRO A 104 6.30 -6.17 21.61
N VAL A 105 6.15 -4.86 21.49
CA VAL A 105 6.82 -4.01 20.53
C VAL A 105 7.28 -2.75 21.23
N ARG A 106 8.48 -2.27 20.91
CA ARG A 106 9.02 -1.01 21.43
C ARG A 106 9.24 -0.03 20.30
N SER A 107 8.97 1.25 20.53
CA SER A 107 9.18 2.27 19.50
C SER A 107 10.65 2.40 19.12
N SER A 108 11.56 2.17 20.07
CA SER A 108 13.01 2.26 19.85
C SER A 108 13.60 1.22 18.88
N VAL A 109 12.85 0.15 18.58
CA VAL A 109 13.33 -0.93 17.67
C VAL A 109 12.62 -0.94 16.32
N LEU A 110 11.59 -0.09 16.15
CA LEU A 110 10.83 0.01 14.90
C LEU A 110 11.22 1.26 14.10
N ALA A 111 11.40 1.09 12.80
CA ALA A 111 11.46 2.18 11.83
C ALA A 111 10.81 1.73 10.52
N GLY A 112 10.15 2.65 9.80
CA GLY A 112 9.53 2.36 8.52
C GLY A 112 8.25 1.52 8.64
N SER A 113 8.21 0.39 7.92
CA SER A 113 7.05 -0.52 7.87
C SER A 113 7.41 -1.97 8.27
N PRO A 114 7.69 -2.23 9.56
CA PRO A 114 7.92 -3.57 10.08
C PRO A 114 6.82 -4.58 9.71
N GLU A 115 7.22 -5.82 9.46
CA GLU A 115 6.33 -6.92 9.09
C GLU A 115 6.14 -7.90 10.24
N LEU A 116 4.89 -8.20 10.57
CA LEU A 116 4.47 -9.21 11.52
C LEU A 116 3.87 -10.39 10.76
N THR A 117 4.42 -11.57 10.96
CA THR A 117 3.91 -12.83 10.40
C THR A 117 3.75 -13.85 11.49
N VAL A 118 2.88 -14.84 11.33
CA VAL A 118 2.97 -16.09 12.10
C VAL A 118 3.79 -17.09 11.28
N GLU A 119 4.52 -18.00 11.93
CA GLU A 119 5.22 -19.11 11.30
C GLU A 119 4.96 -20.39 12.11
N VAL A 120 4.45 -21.44 11.46
CA VAL A 120 4.31 -22.78 12.08
C VAL A 120 5.50 -23.63 11.68
N THR A 121 6.12 -24.25 12.67
CA THR A 121 7.17 -25.26 12.48
C THR A 121 6.70 -26.61 12.99
N GLY A 122 7.20 -27.70 12.40
CA GLY A 122 6.92 -29.07 12.82
C GLY A 122 8.13 -29.99 12.63
N LEU A 123 8.18 -31.12 13.33
CA LEU A 123 9.21 -32.15 13.10
C LEU A 123 8.79 -33.02 11.93
N VAL A 124 9.55 -33.01 10.84
CA VAL A 124 9.34 -33.84 9.65
C VAL A 124 10.57 -34.71 9.46
N GLY A 125 10.42 -36.03 9.65
CA GLY A 125 11.55 -36.97 9.61
C GLY A 125 12.65 -36.65 10.64
N GLY A 126 12.26 -36.22 11.84
CA GLY A 126 13.18 -35.87 12.94
C GLY A 126 13.81 -34.48 12.86
N VAL A 127 13.56 -33.69 11.81
CA VAL A 127 14.11 -32.34 11.63
C VAL A 127 12.99 -31.31 11.75
N ARG A 128 13.23 -30.22 12.49
CA ARG A 128 12.27 -29.11 12.58
C ARG A 128 12.28 -28.29 11.30
N ARG A 129 11.11 -28.13 10.67
CA ARG A 129 10.93 -27.43 9.38
C ARG A 129 9.80 -26.42 9.45
N LEU A 130 9.87 -25.38 8.62
CA LEU A 130 8.77 -24.44 8.41
C LEU A 130 7.66 -25.13 7.62
N VAL A 131 6.46 -25.16 8.18
CA VAL A 131 5.29 -25.84 7.62
C VAL A 131 4.36 -24.82 6.95
N ALA A 132 4.15 -23.65 7.59
CA ALA A 132 3.28 -22.58 7.09
C ALA A 132 3.79 -21.19 7.51
N ARG A 133 3.56 -20.15 6.69
CA ARG A 133 3.95 -18.74 6.94
C ARG A 133 2.83 -17.75 6.63
N SER A 134 2.66 -16.76 7.53
CA SER A 134 1.82 -15.57 7.50
C SER A 134 1.51 -14.98 6.13
N GLU A 135 0.28 -14.59 5.82
CA GLU A 135 0.20 -13.27 5.19
C GLU A 135 0.65 -12.21 6.21
N PRO A 136 1.49 -11.24 5.81
CA PRO A 136 2.06 -10.28 6.75
C PRO A 136 1.05 -9.22 7.15
N TRP A 137 1.14 -8.80 8.41
CA TRP A 137 0.63 -7.52 8.89
C TRP A 137 1.75 -6.48 8.89
N ARG A 138 1.42 -5.22 8.60
CA ARG A 138 2.38 -4.11 8.64
C ARG A 138 2.18 -3.28 9.89
N LEU A 139 3.26 -2.99 10.62
CA LEU A 139 3.25 -2.00 11.69
C LEU A 139 3.83 -0.72 11.10
N VAL A 140 3.03 0.33 11.02
CA VAL A 140 3.43 1.60 10.42
C VAL A 140 3.91 2.51 11.53
N SER A 141 5.23 2.62 11.71
CA SER A 141 5.82 3.51 12.73
C SER A 141 6.21 4.88 12.18
N ASP A 142 6.30 5.02 10.85
CA ASP A 142 6.52 6.30 10.16
C ASP A 142 5.33 6.57 9.22
N ARG A 143 4.75 7.78 9.31
CA ARG A 143 3.65 8.23 8.44
C ARG A 143 4.03 8.16 6.96
N ALA A 144 5.29 8.45 6.63
CA ALA A 144 5.78 8.34 5.25
C ALA A 144 5.86 6.89 4.74
N SER A 145 5.81 5.92 5.65
CA SER A 145 5.82 4.47 5.37
C SER A 145 4.43 3.83 5.51
N ALA A 146 3.40 4.61 5.85
CA ALA A 146 2.03 4.14 5.85
C ALA A 146 1.66 3.68 4.42
N PRO A 147 0.99 2.52 4.24
CA PRO A 147 0.27 2.29 3.01
C PRO A 147 -0.65 3.50 2.82
N ALA A 148 -0.53 4.20 1.70
CA ALA A 148 -1.54 5.17 1.32
C ALA A 148 -2.88 4.42 1.36
N SER A 149 -3.83 4.86 2.20
CA SER A 149 -5.18 4.30 2.17
C SER A 149 -5.64 4.29 0.72
N SER A 150 -6.23 3.18 0.26
CA SER A 150 -6.68 3.08 -1.14
C SER A 150 -7.45 4.36 -1.54
N GLY A 151 -6.89 5.11 -2.49
CA GLY A 151 -7.48 6.36 -2.99
C GLY A 151 -7.08 7.67 -2.28
N ALA A 152 -6.24 7.68 -1.24
CA ALA A 152 -5.70 8.91 -0.65
C ALA A 152 -4.37 9.29 -1.33
N PRO A 153 -4.30 10.43 -2.04
CA PRO A 153 -3.09 10.85 -2.72
C PRO A 153 -2.01 11.24 -1.69
N PRO A 154 -0.71 11.05 -1.99
CA PRO A 154 0.40 11.38 -1.07
C PRO A 154 0.65 12.90 -0.92
N PHE A 155 -0.35 13.73 -1.24
CA PHE A 155 -0.24 15.19 -1.30
C PHE A 155 -1.11 15.82 -0.20
N ASP A 156 -0.66 16.97 0.31
CA ASP A 156 -1.53 17.84 1.08
C ASP A 156 -2.74 18.23 0.22
N SER A 157 -3.95 17.98 0.73
CA SER A 157 -5.19 18.33 0.04
C SER A 157 -5.85 19.54 0.68
N VAL A 158 -6.38 20.43 -0.16
CA VAL A 158 -7.08 21.64 0.27
C VAL A 158 -8.40 21.73 -0.47
N TRP A 159 -9.46 22.02 0.26
CA TRP A 159 -10.77 22.24 -0.33
C TRP A 159 -10.99 23.72 -0.62
N VAL A 160 -11.29 24.05 -1.88
CA VAL A 160 -11.54 25.42 -2.32
C VAL A 160 -12.67 25.42 -3.35
N ASP A 161 -13.48 26.47 -3.36
CA ASP A 161 -14.45 26.70 -4.41
C ASP A 161 -13.71 27.21 -5.66
N PHE A 162 -13.72 26.41 -6.73
CA PHE A 162 -12.96 26.72 -7.94
C PHE A 162 -13.50 27.94 -8.70
N SER A 163 -14.71 28.41 -8.38
CA SER A 163 -15.27 29.64 -8.93
C SER A 163 -14.79 30.90 -8.19
N HIS A 164 -14.20 30.76 -7.00
CA HIS A 164 -13.78 31.88 -6.18
C HIS A 164 -12.49 32.53 -6.71
N SER A 165 -12.33 33.84 -6.50
CA SER A 165 -11.11 34.58 -6.89
C SER A 165 -9.85 34.09 -6.20
N ASP A 166 -9.99 33.41 -5.07
CA ASP A 166 -8.87 32.97 -4.23
C ASP A 166 -8.43 31.54 -4.57
N ALA A 167 -9.12 30.87 -5.50
CA ALA A 167 -8.72 29.58 -6.04
C ALA A 167 -7.45 29.72 -6.91
N PRO A 168 -6.60 28.68 -6.95
CA PRO A 168 -5.44 28.67 -7.83
C PRO A 168 -5.87 28.84 -9.30
N THR A 169 -5.00 29.44 -10.10
CA THR A 169 -5.34 29.81 -11.49
C THR A 169 -5.78 28.59 -12.30
N GLU A 170 -5.12 27.46 -12.10
CA GLU A 170 -5.41 26.18 -12.74
C GLU A 170 -6.84 25.68 -12.41
N ALA A 171 -7.29 25.85 -11.17
CA ALA A 171 -8.65 25.50 -10.77
C ALA A 171 -9.72 26.41 -11.40
N ARG A 172 -9.39 27.69 -11.61
CA ARG A 172 -10.33 28.65 -12.22
C ARG A 172 -10.49 28.46 -13.74
N VAL A 173 -9.60 27.72 -14.40
CA VAL A 173 -9.72 27.39 -15.83
C VAL A 173 -10.95 26.51 -16.09
N ASP A 174 -11.21 25.57 -15.18
CA ASP A 174 -12.40 24.72 -15.22
C ASP A 174 -13.05 24.65 -13.82
N PRO A 175 -13.94 25.60 -13.49
CA PRO A 175 -14.67 25.60 -12.22
C PRO A 175 -15.55 24.36 -12.00
N GLY A 176 -15.82 23.58 -13.06
CA GLY A 176 -16.57 22.32 -12.99
C GLY A 176 -15.70 21.10 -12.64
N ALA A 177 -14.37 21.24 -12.69
CA ALA A 177 -13.45 20.17 -12.29
C ALA A 177 -13.64 19.82 -10.81
N TYR A 178 -13.53 18.54 -10.47
CA TYR A 178 -13.65 18.07 -9.07
C TYR A 178 -12.31 18.09 -8.33
N THR A 179 -11.19 18.09 -9.06
CA THR A 179 -9.84 18.11 -8.50
C THR A 179 -8.87 18.79 -9.46
N VAL A 180 -7.87 19.49 -8.90
CA VAL A 180 -6.74 20.05 -9.65
C VAL A 180 -5.48 19.91 -8.80
N LEU A 181 -4.38 19.50 -9.40
CA LEU A 181 -3.07 19.55 -8.77
C LEU A 181 -2.36 20.82 -9.23
N ALA A 182 -1.88 21.64 -8.28
CA ALA A 182 -1.16 22.86 -8.60
C ALA A 182 0.01 23.10 -7.64
N THR A 183 0.97 23.93 -8.05
CA THR A 183 2.13 24.27 -7.23
C THR A 183 1.75 25.29 -6.16
N GLY A 184 1.95 24.93 -4.89
CA GLY A 184 1.79 25.80 -3.74
C GLY A 184 3.14 26.24 -3.13
N PRO A 185 3.12 27.04 -2.04
CA PRO A 185 4.33 27.59 -1.41
C PRO A 185 5.30 26.53 -0.85
N LYS A 186 4.79 25.33 -0.56
CA LYS A 186 5.56 24.21 0.05
C LYS A 186 5.72 23.01 -0.88
N GLY A 187 5.33 23.12 -2.16
CA GLY A 187 5.32 22.03 -3.12
C GLY A 187 3.94 21.82 -3.75
N LEU A 188 3.73 20.65 -4.34
CA LEU A 188 2.47 20.30 -5.01
C LEU A 188 1.32 20.16 -3.99
N VAL A 189 0.19 20.80 -4.29
CA VAL A 189 -1.02 20.78 -3.47
C VAL A 189 -2.18 20.25 -4.32
N LEU A 190 -2.93 19.32 -3.75
CA LEU A 190 -4.14 18.80 -4.37
C LEU A 190 -5.35 19.65 -3.95
N TYR A 191 -5.87 20.42 -4.87
CA TYR A 191 -7.08 21.19 -4.66
C TYR A 191 -8.31 20.35 -5.00
N LEU A 192 -9.27 20.28 -4.07
CA LEU A 192 -10.55 19.61 -4.24
C LEU A 192 -11.66 20.65 -4.27
N ASN A 193 -12.60 20.49 -5.20
CA ASN A 193 -13.62 21.50 -5.42
C ASN A 193 -14.72 21.44 -4.36
N SER A 194 -14.79 22.44 -3.48
CA SER A 194 -15.82 22.52 -2.45
C SER A 194 -17.17 23.00 -2.96
N ALA A 195 -17.26 23.49 -4.20
CA ALA A 195 -18.53 23.90 -4.82
C ALA A 195 -19.38 22.69 -5.25
N ILE A 196 -18.77 21.51 -5.41
CA ILE A 196 -19.50 20.28 -5.76
C ILE A 196 -20.18 19.74 -4.50
N GLU A 197 -21.49 19.93 -4.43
CA GLU A 197 -22.30 19.48 -3.30
C GLU A 197 -22.14 17.98 -3.05
N GLY A 198 -21.90 17.61 -1.79
CA GLY A 198 -21.75 16.22 -1.35
C GLY A 198 -20.41 15.55 -1.69
N LEU A 199 -19.52 16.17 -2.49
CA LEU A 199 -18.22 15.57 -2.81
C LEU A 199 -17.34 15.39 -1.56
N ARG A 200 -17.29 16.40 -0.69
CA ARG A 200 -16.56 16.34 0.59
C ARG A 200 -17.12 15.26 1.49
N ASP A 201 -18.45 15.22 1.65
CA ASP A 201 -19.13 14.25 2.50
C ASP A 201 -19.07 12.83 1.95
N LEU A 202 -18.89 12.68 0.63
CA LEU A 202 -18.64 11.41 -0.02
C LEU A 202 -17.23 10.93 0.30
N LEU A 203 -16.20 11.75 0.04
CA LEU A 203 -14.79 11.38 0.21
C LEU A 203 -14.41 11.16 1.68
N HIS A 204 -15.00 11.90 2.62
CA HIS A 204 -14.78 11.70 4.07
C HIS A 204 -15.76 10.69 4.71
N ALA A 205 -16.52 9.93 3.91
CA ALA A 205 -17.43 8.93 4.48
C ALA A 205 -16.67 7.67 4.91
N ASP A 206 -15.87 7.75 5.98
CA ASP A 206 -14.96 6.67 6.43
C ASP A 206 -15.69 5.34 6.69
N HIS A 207 -16.95 5.41 7.13
CA HIS A 207 -17.80 4.25 7.42
C HIS A 207 -18.90 3.99 6.38
N ALA A 208 -18.72 4.45 5.14
CA ALA A 208 -19.65 4.15 4.06
C ALA A 208 -19.80 2.62 3.86
N LYS A 209 -21.03 2.16 3.60
CA LYS A 209 -21.35 0.75 3.34
C LYS A 209 -22.03 0.60 1.98
N GLY A 210 -21.84 -0.58 1.36
CA GLY A 210 -22.45 -0.93 0.08
C GLY A 210 -22.13 0.09 -1.01
N GLN A 211 -23.16 0.50 -1.77
CA GLN A 211 -23.01 1.41 -2.90
C GLN A 211 -22.32 2.74 -2.55
N ARG A 212 -22.56 3.30 -1.35
CA ARG A 212 -21.90 4.55 -0.95
C ARG A 212 -20.39 4.37 -0.79
N ARG A 213 -19.95 3.20 -0.31
CA ARG A 213 -18.53 2.84 -0.22
C ARG A 213 -17.92 2.76 -1.62
N GLN A 214 -18.57 2.06 -2.55
CA GLN A 214 -18.07 1.93 -3.92
C GLN A 214 -17.94 3.25 -4.63
N VAL A 215 -18.96 4.11 -4.53
CA VAL A 215 -18.92 5.43 -5.16
C VAL A 215 -17.79 6.26 -4.55
N ARG A 216 -17.61 6.21 -3.21
CA ARG A 216 -16.46 6.85 -2.55
C ARG A 216 -15.13 6.30 -3.07
N ASP A 217 -14.97 4.98 -3.10
CA ASP A 217 -13.72 4.32 -3.48
C ASP A 217 -13.39 4.58 -4.97
N LEU A 218 -14.39 4.59 -5.85
CA LEU A 218 -14.24 4.94 -7.26
C LEU A 218 -13.85 6.40 -7.45
N VAL A 219 -14.53 7.34 -6.78
CA VAL A 219 -14.22 8.77 -6.86
C VAL A 219 -12.85 9.07 -6.26
N GLY A 220 -12.51 8.45 -5.12
CA GLY A 220 -11.18 8.55 -4.50
C GLY A 220 -10.08 8.02 -5.41
N ALA A 221 -10.29 6.85 -6.03
CA ALA A 221 -9.35 6.29 -6.99
C ALA A 221 -9.17 7.18 -8.23
N GLU A 222 -10.22 7.84 -8.71
CA GLU A 222 -10.11 8.77 -9.84
C GLU A 222 -9.41 10.08 -9.45
N VAL A 223 -9.65 10.60 -8.24
CA VAL A 223 -8.89 11.74 -7.68
C VAL A 223 -7.40 11.40 -7.58
N ALA A 224 -7.06 10.22 -7.03
CA ALA A 224 -5.69 9.75 -6.94
C ALA A 224 -5.05 9.55 -8.31
N ARG A 225 -5.80 9.04 -9.29
CA ARG A 225 -5.33 8.87 -10.67
C ARG A 225 -5.01 10.21 -11.32
N THR A 226 -5.91 11.18 -11.19
CA THR A 226 -5.70 12.54 -11.72
C THR A 226 -4.48 13.20 -11.08
N ALA A 227 -4.35 13.12 -9.76
CA ALA A 227 -3.21 13.69 -9.04
C ALA A 227 -1.89 13.04 -9.46
N LEU A 228 -1.83 11.70 -9.47
CA LEU A 228 -0.62 10.96 -9.86
C LEU A 228 -0.27 11.20 -11.33
N ALA A 229 -1.24 11.22 -12.23
CA ALA A 229 -1.01 11.53 -13.64
C ALA A 229 -0.42 12.93 -13.83
N ALA A 230 -0.91 13.94 -13.09
CA ALA A 230 -0.38 15.28 -13.14
C ALA A 230 1.09 15.33 -12.66
N VAL A 231 1.41 14.66 -11.55
CA VAL A 231 2.80 14.57 -11.07
C VAL A 231 3.71 13.87 -12.07
N VAL A 232 3.27 12.75 -12.64
CA VAL A 232 4.08 12.03 -13.62
C VAL A 232 4.31 12.88 -14.87
N ARG A 233 3.29 13.61 -15.35
CA ARG A 233 3.45 14.52 -16.49
C ARG A 233 4.42 15.67 -16.19
N ALA A 234 4.33 16.28 -15.02
CA ALA A 234 5.27 17.30 -14.59
C ALA A 234 6.69 16.73 -14.46
N ALA A 235 6.84 15.57 -13.85
CA ALA A 235 8.13 14.90 -13.70
C ALA A 235 8.76 14.54 -15.05
N VAL A 236 7.96 14.08 -16.03
CA VAL A 236 8.43 13.83 -17.40
C VAL A 236 8.89 15.12 -18.07
N ALA A 237 8.15 16.23 -17.91
CA ALA A 237 8.57 17.52 -18.43
C ALA A 237 9.91 17.96 -17.82
N ASP A 238 10.07 17.85 -16.49
CA ASP A 238 11.32 18.15 -15.80
C ASP A 238 12.50 17.30 -16.33
N VAL A 239 12.29 16.00 -16.58
CA VAL A 239 13.30 15.11 -17.16
C VAL A 239 13.75 15.62 -18.53
N LEU A 240 12.80 15.99 -19.39
CA LEU A 240 13.07 16.46 -20.74
C LEU A 240 13.75 17.83 -20.76
N ASP A 241 13.43 18.71 -19.81
CA ASP A 241 14.08 20.01 -19.67
C ASP A 241 15.50 19.91 -19.09
N LEU A 242 15.78 18.87 -18.28
CA LEU A 242 17.09 18.64 -17.66
C LEU A 242 18.04 17.79 -18.53
N THR A 243 17.51 17.04 -19.49
CA THR A 243 18.29 16.10 -20.29
C THR A 243 18.55 16.67 -21.68
N ASP A 244 19.81 17.00 -21.97
CA ASP A 244 20.24 17.31 -23.32
C ASP A 244 20.21 16.05 -24.20
N ALA A 245 19.95 16.21 -25.51
CA ALA A 245 19.69 15.10 -26.43
C ALA A 245 20.82 14.04 -26.53
N ASP A 246 22.04 14.39 -26.14
CA ASP A 246 23.22 13.51 -26.19
C ASP A 246 23.73 13.11 -24.79
N GLU A 247 23.00 13.46 -23.71
CA GLU A 247 23.36 13.16 -22.34
C GLU A 247 22.49 12.06 -21.72
N ALA A 248 23.00 11.43 -20.66
CA ALA A 248 22.24 10.43 -19.92
C ALA A 248 21.04 11.09 -19.23
N ALA A 249 19.89 10.40 -19.25
CA ALA A 249 18.66 10.92 -18.68
C ALA A 249 18.81 11.27 -17.20
N GLN A 250 18.44 12.50 -16.85
CA GLN A 250 18.59 13.01 -15.49
C GLN A 250 17.30 12.85 -14.69
N LEU A 251 17.44 12.42 -13.43
CA LEU A 251 16.32 12.37 -12.49
C LEU A 251 15.90 13.79 -12.07
N PRO A 252 14.59 14.05 -11.92
CA PRO A 252 14.13 15.31 -11.33
C PRO A 252 14.69 15.52 -9.93
N SER A 253 14.98 16.77 -9.57
CA SER A 253 15.46 17.10 -8.23
C SER A 253 14.38 16.91 -7.15
N ASP A 254 13.11 17.12 -7.53
CA ASP A 254 11.98 16.95 -6.64
C ASP A 254 11.82 15.48 -6.19
N ARG A 255 11.68 15.29 -4.87
CA ARG A 255 11.54 13.95 -4.28
C ARG A 255 10.26 13.25 -4.73
N THR A 256 9.17 14.00 -4.81
CA THR A 256 7.85 13.45 -5.12
C THR A 256 7.77 13.01 -6.58
N ALA A 257 8.33 13.81 -7.49
CA ALA A 257 8.53 13.46 -8.90
C ALA A 257 9.33 12.16 -9.06
N ARG A 258 10.47 12.02 -8.37
CA ARG A 258 11.29 10.79 -8.41
C ARG A 258 10.53 9.57 -7.89
N GLN A 259 9.80 9.72 -6.79
CA GLN A 259 9.00 8.63 -6.22
C GLN A 259 7.86 8.23 -7.16
N ALA A 260 7.19 9.18 -7.80
CA ALA A 260 6.14 8.90 -8.78
C ALA A 260 6.68 8.12 -10.00
N LEU A 261 7.81 8.56 -10.56
CA LEU A 261 8.45 7.86 -11.69
C LEU A 261 8.92 6.44 -11.30
N ALA A 262 9.51 6.27 -10.12
CA ALA A 262 9.92 4.95 -9.63
C ALA A 262 8.71 4.02 -9.40
N ALA A 263 7.62 4.54 -8.85
CA ALA A 263 6.39 3.78 -8.66
C ALA A 263 5.78 3.35 -10.01
N VAL A 264 5.73 4.27 -10.99
CA VAL A 264 5.26 3.98 -12.36
C VAL A 264 6.13 2.89 -13.00
N ALA A 265 7.45 3.02 -12.94
CA ALA A 265 8.37 2.03 -13.47
C ALA A 265 8.13 0.65 -12.84
N GLY A 266 8.02 0.57 -11.51
CA GLY A 266 7.73 -0.69 -10.82
C GLY A 266 6.36 -1.29 -11.14
N ALA A 267 5.40 -0.47 -11.57
CA ALA A 267 4.08 -0.91 -12.01
C ALA A 267 4.00 -1.26 -13.51
N MET A 268 5.07 -1.02 -14.29
CA MET A 268 5.16 -1.33 -15.71
C MET A 268 5.87 -2.68 -15.92
N PRO A 269 5.20 -3.72 -16.46
CA PRO A 269 5.84 -5.02 -16.69
C PRO A 269 7.00 -4.99 -17.70
N SER A 270 7.00 -3.99 -18.58
CA SER A 270 7.94 -3.85 -19.70
C SER A 270 9.18 -3.04 -19.35
N VAL A 271 9.37 -2.63 -18.10
CA VAL A 271 10.43 -1.72 -17.64
C VAL A 271 11.08 -2.32 -16.38
N GLY A 272 12.41 -2.44 -16.38
CA GLY A 272 13.19 -3.04 -15.29
C GLY A 272 13.48 -2.11 -14.11
N GLY A 273 13.20 -0.80 -14.24
CA GLY A 273 13.41 0.18 -13.19
C GLY A 273 13.24 1.62 -13.66
N VAL A 274 13.44 2.59 -12.76
CA VAL A 274 13.27 4.01 -13.06
C VAL A 274 14.24 4.49 -14.13
N ASP A 275 15.48 4.01 -14.14
CA ASP A 275 16.49 4.41 -15.12
C ASP A 275 16.08 4.02 -16.55
N GLU A 276 15.59 2.79 -16.75
CA GLU A 276 15.07 2.36 -18.06
C GLU A 276 13.81 3.14 -18.48
N LEU A 277 12.96 3.55 -17.53
CA LEU A 277 11.82 4.42 -17.83
C LEU A 277 12.29 5.78 -18.37
N LEU A 278 13.31 6.38 -17.75
CA LEU A 278 13.85 7.67 -18.13
C LEU A 278 14.50 7.62 -19.52
N GLU A 279 15.32 6.60 -19.78
CA GLU A 279 15.91 6.36 -21.10
C GLU A 279 14.81 6.27 -22.17
N ARG A 280 13.76 5.49 -21.92
CA ARG A 280 12.63 5.38 -22.85
C ARG A 280 11.89 6.69 -23.06
N ILE A 281 11.70 7.50 -22.01
CA ILE A 281 11.07 8.83 -22.13
C ILE A 281 11.86 9.71 -23.10
N VAL A 282 13.18 9.78 -22.91
CA VAL A 282 14.08 10.59 -23.76
C VAL A 282 14.11 10.05 -25.19
N ASP A 283 14.21 8.73 -25.36
CA ASP A 283 14.26 8.08 -26.67
C ASP A 283 12.99 8.33 -27.50
N VAL A 284 11.81 8.21 -26.89
CA VAL A 284 10.56 8.40 -27.63
C VAL A 284 10.26 9.86 -27.91
N GLU A 285 10.74 10.80 -27.10
CA GLU A 285 10.52 12.23 -27.34
C GLU A 285 11.23 12.70 -28.62
N HIS A 286 12.44 12.19 -28.84
CA HIS A 286 13.21 12.41 -30.07
C HIS A 286 12.82 11.45 -31.21
N GLY A 287 11.94 10.48 -30.94
CA GLY A 287 11.50 9.43 -31.85
C GLY A 287 10.17 9.70 -32.57
N PRO A 288 9.65 8.70 -33.31
CA PRO A 288 8.36 8.81 -33.99
C PRO A 288 7.19 8.91 -33.01
N ALA A 289 6.15 9.65 -33.38
CA ALA A 289 4.98 9.90 -32.52
C ALA A 289 4.28 8.61 -32.03
N SER A 290 4.30 7.52 -32.81
CA SER A 290 3.74 6.22 -32.41
C SER A 290 4.42 5.64 -31.16
N GLY A 291 5.72 5.85 -31.00
CA GLY A 291 6.46 5.46 -29.79
C GLY A 291 5.98 6.21 -28.56
N ARG A 292 5.78 7.53 -28.68
CA ARG A 292 5.23 8.39 -27.61
C ARG A 292 3.85 7.95 -27.18
N PHE A 293 2.94 7.72 -28.12
CA PHE A 293 1.58 7.26 -27.79
C PHE A 293 1.59 5.92 -27.04
N SER A 294 2.43 4.97 -27.48
CA SER A 294 2.56 3.67 -26.82
C SER A 294 3.13 3.79 -25.40
N LEU A 295 4.15 4.63 -25.20
CA LEU A 295 4.71 4.87 -23.88
C LEU A 295 3.69 5.50 -22.94
N TRP A 296 3.00 6.57 -23.38
CA TRP A 296 1.98 7.23 -22.57
C TRP A 296 0.82 6.30 -22.22
N ALA A 297 0.38 5.44 -23.14
CA ALA A 297 -0.63 4.43 -22.82
C ALA A 297 -0.18 3.45 -21.72
N GLN A 298 1.10 3.05 -21.73
CA GLN A 298 1.66 2.19 -20.69
C GLN A 298 1.79 2.92 -19.35
N ILE A 299 2.24 4.18 -19.36
CA ILE A 299 2.32 5.05 -18.18
C ILE A 299 0.92 5.26 -17.58
N ASP A 300 -0.07 5.68 -18.38
CA ASP A 300 -1.44 5.93 -17.92
C ASP A 300 -2.08 4.64 -17.35
N SER A 301 -1.77 3.47 -17.94
CA SER A 301 -2.20 2.17 -17.41
C SER A 301 -1.55 1.83 -16.07
N ALA A 302 -0.26 2.14 -15.89
CA ALA A 302 0.44 1.98 -14.62
C ALA A 302 -0.12 2.93 -13.54
N VAL A 303 -0.34 4.19 -13.89
CA VAL A 303 -0.96 5.20 -13.03
C VAL A 303 -2.36 4.74 -12.57
N ALA A 304 -3.20 4.22 -13.48
CA ALA A 304 -4.52 3.70 -13.12
C ALA A 304 -4.47 2.48 -12.17
N ARG A 305 -3.44 1.63 -12.27
CA ARG A 305 -3.23 0.53 -11.32
C ARG A 305 -2.79 1.05 -9.95
N LEU A 306 -1.82 1.97 -9.92
CA LEU A 306 -1.29 2.56 -8.69
C LEU A 306 -2.36 3.36 -7.93
N ALA A 307 -3.24 4.05 -8.66
CA ALA A 307 -4.35 4.80 -8.10
C ALA A 307 -5.53 3.92 -7.63
N GLY A 308 -5.49 2.60 -7.88
CA GLY A 308 -6.57 1.68 -7.50
C GLY A 308 -7.80 1.73 -8.41
N THR A 309 -7.79 2.53 -9.49
CA THR A 309 -8.94 2.73 -10.39
C THR A 309 -9.40 1.42 -11.01
N THR A 310 -8.47 0.58 -11.47
CA THR A 310 -8.80 -0.74 -12.05
C THR A 310 -9.49 -1.65 -11.02
N GLY A 311 -9.07 -1.60 -9.76
CA GLY A 311 -9.69 -2.34 -8.66
C GLY A 311 -11.09 -1.84 -8.37
N ALA A 312 -11.24 -0.53 -8.17
CA ALA A 312 -12.53 0.10 -7.90
C ALA A 312 -13.57 -0.14 -9.01
N ILE A 313 -13.17 -0.08 -10.28
CA ILE A 313 -14.03 -0.43 -11.42
C ILE A 313 -14.42 -1.91 -11.36
N ALA A 314 -13.47 -2.82 -11.11
CA ALA A 314 -13.74 -4.25 -11.03
C ALA A 314 -14.67 -4.63 -9.86
N ASP A 315 -14.50 -3.98 -8.71
CA ASP A 315 -15.38 -4.13 -7.55
C ASP A 315 -16.80 -3.65 -7.86
N THR A 316 -16.92 -2.46 -8.45
CA THR A 316 -18.21 -1.89 -8.88
C THR A 316 -18.91 -2.78 -9.92
N ALA A 317 -18.16 -3.26 -10.93
CA ALA A 317 -18.71 -4.11 -11.98
C ALA A 317 -19.16 -5.49 -11.48
N ARG A 318 -18.46 -6.06 -10.48
CA ARG A 318 -18.86 -7.34 -9.86
C ARG A 318 -20.22 -7.24 -9.20
N GLU A 319 -20.52 -6.13 -8.54
CA GLU A 319 -21.79 -5.97 -7.83
C GLU A 319 -22.99 -5.72 -8.75
N VAL A 320 -22.82 -5.00 -9.86
CA VAL A 320 -23.89 -4.84 -10.87
C VAL A 320 -24.37 -6.18 -11.41
N ARG A 321 -23.50 -7.20 -11.42
CA ARG A 321 -23.86 -8.57 -11.86
C ARG A 321 -24.77 -9.31 -10.87
N PHE A 322 -24.89 -8.84 -9.63
CA PHE A 322 -25.70 -9.45 -8.57
C PHE A 322 -27.00 -8.67 -8.26
N VAL A 323 -27.32 -7.65 -9.05
CA VAL A 323 -28.61 -6.94 -9.07
C VAL A 323 -29.43 -7.41 -10.27
#